data_AF-A0A8S0TP24-F1
#
_entry.id   AF-A0A8S0TP24-F1
#
_cell.length_a   1.000
_cell.length_b   1.000
_cell.length_c   1.000
_cell.angle_alpha   90.00
_cell.angle_beta   90.00
_cell.angle_gamma   90.00
#
_symmetry.space_group_name_H-M   'P 1'
#
loop_
_entity.id
_entity.type
_entity.pdbx_description
1 polymer ?
#
loop_
_entity_poly.entity_id
_entity_poly.type
_entity_poly.pdbx_seq_one_letter_code
_entity_poly.pdbx_strand_id
1 'polypeptide(L)'
;MAKEVLKSHDPACANRQKSVATEIMRYSYTDIVLLKMQCKVDVILDAINDEHRKNLTATNKANGELGSEDLVEVLFRLKESSELDFPKTNDNIIAVIFDMFSAGTESSSSTLDWAMAELIKNPRVMLKAKNEIRQAYNGRKTINEADMHMLKYLKLVVKETLHLHPPVSIIPRTCREECEIGGYQIPINANVIVNIWSIGRDPNYWENPDSFKPAS
;
A
#
# COMPACT_ATOMS: atom_id res chain seq x y z
N MET A 1 -11.50 8.73 -31.70
CA MET A 1 -12.97 8.66 -31.87
C MET A 1 -13.68 10.02 -31.82
N ALA A 2 -14.06 10.61 -30.67
CA ALA A 2 -14.92 11.81 -30.66
C ALA A 2 -14.33 13.05 -31.38
N LYS A 3 -13.01 13.28 -31.26
CA LYS A 3 -12.31 14.36 -31.97
C LYS A 3 -12.23 14.14 -33.49
N GLU A 4 -12.17 12.90 -33.95
CA GLU A 4 -12.08 12.59 -35.39
C GLU A 4 -13.44 12.75 -36.06
N VAL A 5 -14.53 12.37 -35.37
CA VAL A 5 -15.90 12.63 -35.82
C VAL A 5 -16.20 14.13 -35.86
N LEU A 6 -15.70 14.92 -34.89
CA LEU A 6 -15.87 16.38 -34.90
C LEU A 6 -15.13 17.05 -36.06
N LYS A 7 -13.94 16.54 -36.43
CA LYS A 7 -13.14 17.09 -37.54
C LYS A 7 -13.82 16.95 -38.90
N SER A 8 -14.66 15.92 -39.09
CA SER A 8 -15.39 15.72 -40.35
C SER A 8 -16.69 16.53 -40.45
N HIS A 9 -17.33 16.84 -39.33
CA HIS A 9 -18.62 17.54 -39.30
C HIS A 9 -18.49 19.07 -39.06
N ASP A 10 -17.51 19.53 -38.29
CA ASP A 10 -17.25 20.95 -38.05
C ASP A 10 -15.74 21.22 -37.84
N PRO A 11 -14.99 21.42 -38.94
CA PRO A 11 -13.55 21.63 -38.88
C PRO A 11 -13.16 22.98 -38.24
N ALA A 12 -14.06 23.98 -38.24
CA ALA A 12 -13.81 25.27 -37.59
C ALA A 12 -13.87 25.14 -36.06
N CYS A 13 -14.82 24.35 -35.54
CA CYS A 13 -14.90 24.03 -34.12
C CYS A 13 -13.77 23.08 -33.69
N ALA A 14 -13.43 22.08 -34.50
CA ALA A 14 -12.38 21.10 -34.18
C ALA A 14 -10.97 21.71 -34.09
N ASN A 15 -10.70 22.79 -34.83
CA ASN A 15 -9.43 23.50 -34.83
C ASN A 15 -9.41 24.73 -33.90
N ARG A 16 -10.53 25.05 -33.24
CA ARG A 16 -10.60 26.16 -32.29
C ARG A 16 -9.72 25.84 -31.07
N GLN A 17 -8.89 26.81 -30.67
CA GLN A 17 -8.11 26.72 -29.45
C GLN A 17 -9.05 26.59 -28.25
N LYS A 18 -8.85 25.55 -27.43
CA LYS A 18 -9.73 25.30 -26.30
C LYS A 18 -9.64 26.46 -25.32
N SER A 19 -10.80 26.96 -24.89
CA SER A 19 -10.86 27.91 -23.80
C SER A 19 -10.50 27.20 -22.49
N VAL A 20 -9.78 27.90 -21.61
CA VAL A 20 -9.50 27.46 -20.23
C VAL A 20 -10.81 27.10 -19.50
N ALA A 21 -11.90 27.80 -19.79
CA ALA A 21 -13.22 27.48 -19.22
C ALA A 21 -13.72 26.09 -19.64
N THR A 22 -13.45 25.64 -20.87
CA THR A 22 -13.82 24.30 -21.34
C THR A 22 -12.95 23.20 -20.72
N GLU A 23 -11.73 23.52 -20.30
CA GLU A 23 -10.88 22.60 -19.54
C GLU A 23 -11.31 22.51 -18.07
N ILE A 24 -11.61 23.65 -17.43
CA ILE A 24 -12.15 23.69 -16.06
C ILE A 24 -13.46 22.91 -15.95
N MET A 25 -14.36 23.06 -16.93
CA MET A 25 -15.65 22.34 -16.96
C MET A 25 -15.53 20.81 -17.10
N ARG A 26 -14.34 20.27 -17.40
CA ARG A 26 -14.10 18.82 -17.43
C ARG A 26 -13.73 18.25 -16.06
N TYR A 27 -13.27 19.11 -15.14
CA TYR A 27 -12.97 18.69 -13.79
C TYR A 27 -14.26 18.55 -13.01
N SER A 28 -14.52 17.34 -12.54
CA SER A 28 -15.53 17.09 -11.52
C SER A 28 -15.07 17.64 -10.18
N TYR A 29 -16.00 17.75 -9.23
CA TYR A 29 -15.68 18.12 -7.86
C TYR A 29 -14.62 17.18 -7.24
N THR A 30 -14.71 15.87 -7.54
CA THR A 30 -13.74 14.88 -7.06
C THR A 30 -12.35 15.11 -7.64
N ASP A 31 -12.24 15.50 -8.91
CA ASP A 31 -10.93 15.80 -9.51
C ASP A 31 -10.28 17.03 -8.85
N ILE A 32 -11.08 18.06 -8.55
CA ILE A 32 -10.58 19.26 -7.86
C ILE A 32 -10.12 18.93 -6.44
N VAL A 33 -10.87 18.10 -5.72
CA VAL A 33 -10.49 17.66 -4.36
C VAL A 33 -9.23 16.81 -4.40
N LEU A 34 -9.11 15.88 -5.35
CA LEU A 34 -7.94 15.03 -5.52
C LEU A 34 -6.68 15.86 -5.84
N LEU A 35 -6.77 16.79 -6.77
CA LEU A 35 -5.66 17.70 -7.11
C LEU A 35 -5.22 18.51 -5.89
N LYS A 36 -6.16 19.03 -5.09
CA LYS A 36 -5.83 19.75 -3.85
C LYS A 36 -5.13 18.85 -2.83
N MET A 37 -5.52 17.58 -2.73
CA MET A 37 -4.86 16.62 -1.85
C MET A 37 -3.45 16.29 -2.36
N GLN A 38 -3.28 16.05 -3.66
CA GLN A 38 -1.99 15.84 -4.30
C GLN A 38 -1.03 16.99 -4.00
N CYS A 39 -1.44 18.25 -4.26
CA CYS A 39 -0.59 19.40 -3.97
C CYS A 39 -0.17 19.50 -2.49
N LYS A 40 -1.04 19.12 -1.54
CA LYS A 40 -0.68 19.11 -0.12
C LYS A 40 0.33 18.02 0.21
N VAL A 41 0.18 16.84 -0.39
CA VAL A 41 1.11 15.73 -0.25
C VAL A 41 2.47 16.10 -0.85
N ASP A 42 2.49 16.68 -2.05
CA ASP A 42 3.71 17.11 -2.74
C ASP A 42 4.52 18.08 -1.88
N VAL A 43 3.87 19.09 -1.29
CA VAL A 43 4.53 20.06 -0.39
C VAL A 43 5.19 19.37 0.82
N ILE A 44 4.55 18.34 1.38
CA ILE A 44 5.11 17.60 2.52
C ILE A 44 6.30 16.74 2.08
N LEU A 45 6.17 16.03 0.95
CA LEU A 45 7.23 15.16 0.43
C LEU A 45 8.44 15.96 -0.04
N ASP A 46 8.23 17.13 -0.65
CA ASP A 46 9.31 18.05 -1.01
C ASP A 46 10.06 18.54 0.23
N ALA A 47 9.34 18.90 1.30
CA ALA A 47 9.96 19.34 2.55
C ALA A 47 10.81 18.22 3.19
N ILE A 48 10.31 16.98 3.21
CA ILE A 48 11.05 15.80 3.68
C ILE A 48 12.30 15.60 2.84
N ASN A 49 12.18 15.59 1.51
CA ASN A 49 13.31 15.41 0.61
C ASN A 49 14.39 16.49 0.77
N ASP A 50 13.99 17.75 0.97
CA ASP A 50 14.90 18.86 1.19
C ASP A 50 15.65 18.72 2.53
N GLU A 51 14.99 18.19 3.56
CA GLU A 51 15.62 17.89 4.85
C GLU A 51 16.67 16.77 4.73
N HIS A 52 16.30 15.63 4.14
CA HIS A 52 17.23 14.51 3.93
C HIS A 52 18.41 14.91 3.02
N ARG A 53 18.18 15.73 1.99
CA ARG A 53 19.26 16.26 1.13
C ARG A 53 20.25 17.11 1.93
N LYS A 54 19.76 17.98 2.81
CA LYS A 54 20.64 18.80 3.67
C LYS A 54 21.46 17.92 4.61
N ASN A 55 20.84 16.92 5.21
CA ASN A 55 21.52 15.98 6.11
C ASN A 55 22.64 15.19 5.42
N LEU A 56 22.39 14.72 4.19
CA LEU A 56 23.40 14.06 3.35
C LEU A 56 24.61 14.97 3.10
N THR A 57 24.38 16.23 2.71
CA THR A 57 25.47 17.19 2.45
C THR A 57 26.24 17.59 3.71
N ALA A 58 25.58 17.60 4.88
CA ALA A 58 26.18 18.00 6.15
C ALA A 58 27.00 16.90 6.81
N THR A 59 26.63 15.63 6.63
CA THR A 59 27.23 14.52 7.38
C THR A 59 28.45 13.90 6.72
N ASN A 60 28.71 14.11 5.42
CA ASN A 60 29.85 13.51 4.70
C ASN A 60 30.03 12.01 5.05
N LYS A 61 28.93 11.31 5.35
CA LYS A 61 28.95 9.91 5.79
C LYS A 61 29.41 9.09 4.60
N ALA A 62 30.67 8.69 4.65
CA ALA A 62 31.25 7.79 3.69
C ALA A 62 30.49 6.45 3.76
N ASN A 63 29.81 6.13 2.66
CA ASN A 63 29.52 4.79 2.15
C ASN A 63 29.26 3.68 3.19
N GLY A 64 27.99 3.37 3.43
CA GLY A 64 27.58 1.96 3.56
C GLY A 64 27.79 1.29 4.91
N GLU A 65 27.85 2.03 6.03
CA GLU A 65 27.64 1.41 7.34
C GLU A 65 26.16 1.00 7.47
N LEU A 66 25.92 -0.31 7.32
CA LEU A 66 24.63 -0.97 7.47
C LEU A 66 24.06 -0.63 8.86
N GLY A 67 23.02 0.21 8.90
CA GLY A 67 22.35 0.64 10.13
C GLY A 67 22.31 2.16 10.37
N SER A 68 22.95 2.98 9.53
CA SER A 68 22.92 4.45 9.68
C SER A 68 22.30 5.23 8.52
N GLU A 69 22.01 4.57 7.39
CA GLU A 69 21.37 5.16 6.21
C GLU A 69 19.86 4.91 6.22
N ASP A 70 19.07 5.96 5.97
CA ASP A 70 17.63 5.81 5.78
C ASP A 70 17.27 5.49 4.30
N LEU A 71 16.04 5.06 4.07
CA LEU A 71 15.56 4.71 2.73
C LEU A 71 15.70 5.86 1.72
N VAL A 72 15.42 7.10 2.14
CA VAL A 72 15.46 8.29 1.29
C VAL A 72 16.91 8.56 0.88
N GLU A 73 17.85 8.40 1.81
CA GLU A 73 19.30 8.48 1.56
C GLU A 73 19.76 7.42 0.54
N VAL A 74 19.29 6.17 0.68
CA VAL A 74 19.58 5.10 -0.29
C VAL A 74 19.02 5.43 -1.68
N LEU A 75 17.80 5.97 -1.76
CA LEU A 75 17.19 6.38 -3.04
C LEU A 75 17.96 7.52 -3.70
N PHE A 76 18.46 8.48 -2.93
CA PHE A 76 19.32 9.55 -3.46
C PHE A 76 20.66 9.01 -3.97
N ARG A 77 21.32 8.12 -3.21
CA ARG A 77 22.56 7.46 -3.65
C ARG A 77 22.36 6.65 -4.94
N LEU A 78 21.25 5.92 -5.04
CA LEU A 78 20.90 5.16 -6.25
C LEU A 78 20.62 6.06 -7.45
N LYS A 79 20.04 7.24 -7.23
CA LYS A 79 19.85 8.27 -8.26
C LYS A 79 21.18 8.83 -8.79
N GLU A 80 22.20 8.94 -7.94
CA GLU A 80 23.54 9.39 -8.34
C GLU A 80 24.39 8.27 -8.97
N SER A 81 24.14 7.01 -8.57
CA SER A 81 24.80 5.84 -9.15
C SER A 81 24.37 5.58 -10.61
N SER A 82 25.22 4.94 -11.41
CA SER A 82 24.88 4.49 -12.77
C SER A 82 24.17 3.13 -12.82
N GLU A 83 23.76 2.55 -11.69
CA GLU A 83 23.37 1.14 -11.58
C GLU A 83 21.94 0.81 -12.07
N LEU A 84 21.05 1.80 -12.16
CA LEU A 84 19.65 1.59 -12.59
C LEU A 84 19.40 2.08 -14.02
N ASP A 85 18.73 1.24 -14.82
CA ASP A 85 18.40 1.45 -16.24
C ASP A 85 17.16 2.32 -16.50
N PHE A 86 16.48 2.81 -15.46
CA PHE A 86 15.28 3.65 -15.59
C PHE A 86 15.53 5.14 -15.28
N PRO A 87 14.67 6.07 -15.73
CA PRO A 87 14.86 7.51 -15.50
C PRO A 87 14.91 7.85 -14.00
N LYS A 88 15.95 8.56 -13.56
CA LYS A 88 16.19 8.92 -12.16
C LYS A 88 15.72 10.35 -11.87
N THR A 89 14.41 10.61 -12.04
CA THR A 89 13.83 11.92 -11.75
C THR A 89 13.57 12.10 -10.26
N ASN A 90 13.49 13.35 -9.79
CA ASN A 90 13.07 13.65 -8.42
C ASN A 90 11.64 13.13 -8.16
N ASP A 91 10.78 13.27 -9.16
CA ASP A 91 9.39 12.82 -9.13
C ASP A 91 9.28 11.31 -8.90
N ASN A 92 10.19 10.51 -9.45
CA ASN A 92 10.21 9.06 -9.21
C ASN A 92 10.58 8.72 -7.75
N ILE A 93 11.50 9.47 -7.13
CA ILE A 93 11.82 9.30 -5.70
C ILE A 93 10.62 9.66 -4.84
N ILE A 94 9.99 10.82 -5.11
CA ILE A 94 8.77 11.27 -4.42
C ILE A 94 7.67 10.20 -4.54
N ALA A 95 7.45 9.66 -5.74
CA ALA A 95 6.45 8.65 -6.00
C ALA A 95 6.71 7.35 -5.21
N VAL A 96 7.96 6.88 -5.14
CA VAL A 96 8.33 5.68 -4.37
C VAL A 96 8.12 5.90 -2.87
N ILE A 97 8.53 7.05 -2.35
CA ILE A 97 8.32 7.41 -0.93
C ILE A 97 6.83 7.44 -0.61
N PHE A 98 6.03 8.09 -1.46
CA PHE A 98 4.58 8.16 -1.30
C PHE A 98 3.92 6.78 -1.34
N ASP A 99 4.30 5.93 -2.29
CA ASP A 99 3.76 4.57 -2.44
C ASP A 99 4.02 3.74 -1.18
N MET A 100 5.23 3.80 -0.62
CA MET A 100 5.59 3.07 0.59
C MET A 100 4.80 3.54 1.82
N PHE A 101 4.67 4.85 2.04
CA PHE A 101 3.87 5.36 3.16
C PHE A 101 2.40 5.03 3.01
N SER A 102 1.85 5.16 1.79
CA SER A 102 0.45 4.87 1.51
C SER A 102 0.15 3.39 1.72
N ALA A 103 0.98 2.49 1.17
CA ALA A 103 0.81 1.06 1.28
C ALA A 103 0.92 0.56 2.74
N GLY A 104 1.86 1.10 3.52
CA GLY A 104 2.09 0.68 4.90
C GLY A 104 1.05 1.22 5.90
N THR A 105 0.59 2.45 5.71
CA THR A 105 -0.25 3.15 6.70
C THR A 105 -1.69 2.61 6.73
N GLU A 106 -2.35 2.56 5.57
CA GLU A 106 -3.76 2.18 5.49
C GLU A 106 -3.96 0.69 5.84
N SER A 107 -3.11 -0.18 5.29
CA SER A 107 -3.22 -1.62 5.52
C SER A 107 -2.98 -2.00 6.99
N SER A 108 -1.97 -1.40 7.62
CA SER A 108 -1.63 -1.69 9.03
C SER A 108 -2.68 -1.13 10.00
N SER A 109 -3.14 0.11 9.79
CA SER A 109 -4.17 0.73 10.64
C SER A 109 -5.49 -0.04 10.57
N SER A 110 -5.96 -0.37 9.36
CA SER A 110 -7.16 -1.18 9.16
C SER A 110 -7.05 -2.55 9.84
N THR A 111 -5.90 -3.22 9.75
CA THR A 111 -5.65 -4.49 10.44
C THR A 111 -5.74 -4.34 11.96
N LEU A 112 -5.17 -3.27 12.53
CA LEU A 112 -5.21 -3.01 13.96
C LEU A 112 -6.64 -2.72 14.45
N ASP A 113 -7.41 -1.94 13.71
CA ASP A 113 -8.79 -1.62 14.05
C ASP A 113 -9.65 -2.89 14.12
N TRP A 114 -9.54 -3.77 13.11
CA TRP A 114 -10.23 -5.05 13.10
C TRP A 114 -9.74 -6.01 14.19
N ALA A 115 -8.42 -6.08 14.43
CA ALA A 115 -7.88 -6.91 15.51
C ALA A 115 -8.45 -6.49 16.87
N MET A 116 -8.50 -5.18 17.13
CA MET A 116 -9.08 -4.64 18.36
C MET A 116 -10.58 -4.91 18.45
N ALA A 117 -11.33 -4.74 17.36
CA ALA A 117 -12.76 -5.03 17.31
C ALA A 117 -13.04 -6.52 17.64
N GLU A 118 -12.28 -7.44 17.06
CA GLU A 118 -12.44 -8.88 17.31
C GLU A 118 -12.01 -9.29 18.72
N LEU A 119 -10.93 -8.70 19.25
CA LEU A 119 -10.51 -8.95 20.63
C LEU A 119 -11.55 -8.48 21.66
N ILE A 120 -12.18 -7.32 21.42
CA ILE A 120 -13.25 -6.80 22.30
C ILE A 120 -14.48 -7.71 22.24
N LYS A 121 -14.85 -8.19 21.05
CA LYS A 121 -15.96 -9.14 20.87
C LYS A 121 -15.69 -10.53 21.45
N ASN A 122 -14.42 -10.92 21.57
CA ASN A 122 -14.00 -12.24 22.05
C ASN A 122 -13.15 -12.16 23.35
N PRO A 123 -13.77 -11.93 24.53
CA PRO A 123 -13.04 -11.73 25.78
C PRO A 123 -12.08 -12.87 26.16
N ARG A 124 -12.39 -14.12 25.79
CA ARG A 124 -11.52 -15.28 26.04
C ARG A 124 -10.22 -15.19 25.24
N VAL A 125 -10.30 -14.81 23.97
CA VAL A 125 -9.14 -14.60 23.09
C VAL A 125 -8.31 -13.44 23.61
N MET A 126 -8.95 -12.32 23.96
CA MET A 126 -8.26 -11.17 24.56
C MET A 126 -7.54 -11.52 25.86
N LEU A 127 -8.17 -12.29 26.75
CA LEU A 127 -7.55 -12.71 28.00
C LEU A 127 -6.30 -13.57 27.74
N LYS A 128 -6.38 -14.51 26.79
CA LYS A 128 -5.25 -15.36 26.42
C LYS A 128 -4.08 -14.55 25.83
N ALA A 129 -4.36 -13.60 24.93
CA ALA A 129 -3.34 -12.69 24.38
C ALA A 129 -2.70 -11.80 25.46
N LYS A 130 -3.50 -11.23 26.37
CA LYS A 130 -2.99 -10.44 27.51
C LYS A 130 -2.10 -11.28 28.44
N ASN A 131 -2.46 -12.54 28.68
CA ASN A 131 -1.67 -13.44 29.52
C ASN A 131 -0.34 -13.79 28.85
N GLU A 132 -0.30 -14.05 27.55
CA GLU A 132 0.95 -14.28 26.81
C GLU A 132 1.88 -13.07 26.92
N ILE A 133 1.37 -11.86 26.68
CA ILE A 133 2.15 -10.62 26.82
C ILE A 133 2.72 -10.49 28.24
N ARG A 134 1.90 -10.70 29.28
CA ARG A 134 2.36 -10.62 30.67
C ARG A 134 3.45 -11.63 30.98
N GLN A 135 3.32 -12.86 30.49
CA GLN A 135 4.30 -13.94 30.70
C GLN A 135 5.61 -13.72 29.93
N ALA A 136 5.53 -13.24 28.69
CA ALA A 136 6.72 -12.98 27.87
C ALA A 136 7.56 -11.82 28.42
N TYR A 137 6.91 -10.80 28.96
CA TYR A 137 7.59 -9.57 29.38
C TYR A 137 7.89 -9.47 30.87
N ASN A 138 7.20 -10.23 31.75
CA ASN A 138 7.46 -10.27 33.20
C ASN A 138 7.63 -8.89 33.86
N GLY A 139 6.88 -7.87 33.40
CA GLY A 139 6.95 -6.50 33.94
C GLY A 139 8.07 -5.62 33.36
N ARG A 140 8.79 -6.07 32.33
CA ARG A 140 9.70 -5.21 31.54
C ARG A 140 8.93 -4.05 30.91
N LYS A 141 9.47 -2.83 31.01
CA LYS A 141 8.88 -1.62 30.43
C LYS A 141 9.24 -1.41 28.96
N THR A 142 10.35 -2.00 28.51
CA THR A 142 10.85 -1.86 27.14
C THR A 142 10.75 -3.22 26.45
N ILE A 143 10.20 -3.20 25.23
CA ILE A 143 10.04 -4.37 24.37
C ILE A 143 11.05 -4.21 23.23
N ASN A 144 11.88 -5.23 23.02
CA ASN A 144 12.77 -5.28 21.86
C ASN A 144 12.15 -6.12 20.76
N GLU A 145 12.55 -5.87 19.51
CA GLU A 145 12.13 -6.70 18.37
C GLU A 145 12.49 -8.17 18.59
N ALA A 146 13.64 -8.42 19.21
CA ALA A 146 14.04 -9.77 19.59
C ALA A 146 13.02 -10.47 20.49
N ASP A 147 12.17 -9.78 21.27
CA ASP A 147 11.17 -10.42 22.13
C ASP A 147 9.89 -10.84 21.36
N MET A 148 9.68 -10.37 20.12
CA MET A 148 8.48 -10.69 19.32
C MET A 148 8.35 -12.18 18.98
N HIS A 149 9.44 -12.96 19.00
CA HIS A 149 9.36 -14.42 18.77
C HIS A 149 8.60 -15.15 19.89
N MET A 150 8.54 -14.58 21.10
CA MET A 150 7.83 -15.17 22.24
C MET A 150 6.32 -15.02 22.15
N LEU A 151 5.81 -14.05 21.38
CA LEU A 151 4.39 -13.76 21.23
C LEU A 151 3.73 -14.62 20.14
N LYS A 152 3.67 -15.94 20.36
CA LYS A 152 3.15 -16.90 19.38
C LYS A 152 1.66 -16.75 19.16
N TYR A 153 0.89 -16.62 20.24
CA TYR A 153 -0.55 -16.49 20.20
C TYR A 153 -0.99 -15.14 19.64
N LEU A 154 -0.30 -14.05 19.97
CA LEU A 154 -0.60 -12.75 19.37
C LEU A 154 -0.40 -12.77 17.85
N LYS A 155 0.60 -13.49 17.34
CA LYS A 155 0.76 -13.70 15.89
C LYS A 155 -0.41 -14.45 15.27
N LEU A 156 -0.96 -15.44 15.97
CA LEU A 156 -2.17 -16.15 15.53
C LEU A 156 -3.38 -15.23 15.50
N VAL A 157 -3.55 -14.35 16.49
CA VAL A 157 -4.61 -13.32 16.50
C VAL A 157 -4.50 -12.41 15.27
N VAL A 158 -3.29 -11.95 14.94
CA VAL A 158 -3.08 -11.10 13.75
C VAL A 158 -3.38 -11.86 12.46
N LYS A 159 -2.92 -13.12 12.35
CA LYS A 159 -3.22 -13.97 11.19
C LYS A 159 -4.72 -14.20 11.00
N GLU A 160 -5.42 -14.50 12.08
CA GLU A 160 -6.87 -14.68 12.06
C GLU A 160 -7.61 -13.39 11.69
N THR A 161 -7.08 -12.24 12.15
CA THR A 161 -7.63 -10.93 11.76
C THR A 161 -7.47 -10.71 10.26
N LEU A 162 -6.32 -11.02 9.68
CA LEU A 162 -6.09 -10.91 8.24
C LEU A 162 -6.92 -11.90 7.42
N HIS A 163 -7.23 -13.05 8.00
CA HIS A 163 -8.07 -14.08 7.38
C HIS A 163 -9.53 -13.61 7.27
N LEU A 164 -10.11 -13.09 8.35
CA LEU A 164 -11.48 -12.58 8.33
C LEU A 164 -11.58 -11.18 7.71
N HIS A 165 -10.62 -10.30 7.97
CA HIS A 165 -10.70 -8.89 7.62
C HIS A 165 -9.48 -8.42 6.83
N PRO A 166 -9.23 -8.98 5.63
CA PRO A 166 -8.09 -8.57 4.82
C PRO A 166 -8.25 -7.12 4.33
N PRO A 167 -7.30 -6.21 4.62
CA PRO A 167 -7.35 -4.82 4.14
C PRO A 167 -7.47 -4.72 2.62
N VAL A 168 -6.85 -5.67 1.90
CA VAL A 168 -7.00 -5.83 0.46
C VAL A 168 -7.80 -7.12 0.21
N SER A 169 -9.09 -6.96 -0.10
CA SER A 169 -10.00 -8.10 -0.33
C SER A 169 -9.98 -8.63 -1.77
N ILE A 170 -9.52 -7.82 -2.73
CA ILE A 170 -9.52 -8.13 -4.16
C ILE A 170 -8.17 -7.75 -4.77
N ILE A 171 -7.56 -8.67 -5.53
CA ILE A 171 -6.33 -8.41 -6.30
C ILE A 171 -6.63 -8.53 -7.79
N PRO A 172 -6.62 -7.41 -8.55
CA PRO A 172 -6.68 -7.46 -10.00
C PRO A 172 -5.34 -7.90 -10.60
N ARG A 173 -5.41 -8.71 -11.66
CA ARG A 173 -4.28 -9.15 -12.48
C ARG A 173 -4.65 -9.01 -13.95
N THR A 174 -3.67 -8.73 -14.80
CA THR A 174 -3.85 -8.73 -16.25
C THR A 174 -2.96 -9.82 -16.84
N CYS A 175 -3.58 -10.70 -17.63
CA CYS A 175 -2.89 -11.81 -18.25
C CYS A 175 -1.91 -11.31 -19.33
N ARG A 176 -0.63 -11.63 -19.19
CA ARG A 176 0.41 -11.16 -20.14
C ARG A 176 0.57 -12.09 -21.35
N GLU A 177 0.19 -13.34 -21.19
CA GLU A 177 0.30 -14.41 -22.17
C GLU A 177 -0.93 -15.29 -22.06
N GLU A 178 -1.30 -16.00 -23.12
CA GLU A 178 -2.40 -16.97 -23.05
C GLU A 178 -2.02 -18.12 -22.10
N CYS A 179 -2.91 -18.47 -21.18
CA CYS A 179 -2.64 -19.53 -20.21
C CYS A 179 -3.91 -20.29 -19.83
N GLU A 180 -3.75 -21.48 -19.25
CA GLU A 180 -4.85 -22.29 -18.73
C GLU A 180 -4.84 -22.28 -17.19
N ILE A 181 -6.00 -21.96 -16.59
CA ILE A 181 -6.19 -22.03 -15.13
C ILE A 181 -7.45 -22.84 -14.83
N GLY A 182 -7.30 -23.96 -14.11
CA GLY A 182 -8.43 -24.78 -13.67
C GLY A 182 -9.28 -25.35 -14.82
N GLY A 183 -8.67 -25.63 -15.98
CA GLY A 183 -9.37 -26.08 -17.19
C GLY A 183 -9.95 -24.96 -18.06
N TYR A 184 -9.76 -23.70 -17.67
CA TYR A 184 -10.22 -22.54 -18.45
C TYR A 184 -9.06 -21.87 -19.18
N GLN A 185 -9.20 -21.67 -20.49
CA GLN A 185 -8.30 -20.87 -21.30
C GLN A 185 -8.52 -19.37 -21.02
N ILE A 186 -7.48 -18.67 -20.61
CA ILE A 186 -7.46 -17.24 -20.31
C ILE A 186 -6.69 -16.51 -21.41
N PRO A 187 -7.35 -15.64 -22.20
CA PRO A 187 -6.69 -14.94 -23.28
C PRO A 187 -5.74 -13.85 -22.76
N ILE A 188 -4.77 -13.49 -23.61
CA ILE A 188 -3.91 -12.33 -23.38
C ILE A 188 -4.73 -11.06 -23.13
N ASN A 189 -4.25 -10.20 -22.22
CA ASN A 189 -4.90 -8.97 -21.75
C ASN A 189 -6.24 -9.16 -21.01
N ALA A 190 -6.65 -10.40 -20.71
CA ALA A 190 -7.79 -10.63 -19.83
C ALA A 190 -7.49 -10.09 -18.42
N ASN A 191 -8.50 -9.43 -17.83
CA ASN A 191 -8.46 -9.03 -16.43
C ASN A 191 -8.99 -10.17 -15.55
N VAL A 192 -8.15 -10.65 -14.65
CA VAL A 192 -8.47 -11.70 -13.68
C VAL A 192 -8.52 -11.07 -12.30
N ILE A 193 -9.56 -11.39 -11.54
CA ILE A 193 -9.79 -10.83 -10.21
C ILE A 193 -9.66 -11.95 -9.19
N VAL A 194 -8.65 -11.89 -8.32
CA VAL A 194 -8.48 -12.83 -7.20
C VAL A 194 -9.24 -12.28 -6.00
N ASN A 195 -10.27 -13.01 -5.56
CA ASN A 195 -11.10 -12.62 -4.43
C ASN A 195 -10.59 -13.28 -3.13
N ILE A 196 -9.71 -12.57 -2.41
CA ILE A 196 -9.14 -13.03 -1.15
C ILE A 196 -10.23 -13.23 -0.11
N TRP A 197 -11.21 -12.33 -0.05
CA TRP A 197 -12.31 -12.38 0.91
C TRP A 197 -13.09 -13.71 0.83
N SER A 198 -13.42 -14.15 -0.38
CA SER A 198 -14.11 -15.42 -0.61
C SER A 198 -13.22 -16.62 -0.33
N ILE A 199 -11.94 -16.57 -0.71
CA ILE A 199 -10.99 -17.66 -0.42
C ILE A 199 -10.82 -17.86 1.09
N GLY A 200 -10.75 -16.76 1.84
CA GLY A 200 -10.73 -16.79 3.30
C GLY A 200 -12.04 -17.29 3.92
N ARG A 201 -13.12 -17.49 3.16
CA ARG A 201 -14.40 -17.95 3.71
C ARG A 201 -14.90 -19.24 3.10
N ASP A 202 -14.06 -19.92 2.33
CA ASP A 202 -14.44 -21.16 1.69
C ASP A 202 -14.58 -22.28 2.74
N PRO A 203 -15.80 -22.83 2.95
CA PRO A 203 -16.03 -23.90 3.94
C PRO A 203 -15.32 -25.21 3.58
N ASN A 204 -14.84 -25.37 2.34
CA ASN A 204 -14.04 -26.54 1.96
C ASN A 204 -12.63 -26.50 2.55
N TYR A 205 -12.13 -25.31 2.91
CA TYR A 205 -10.77 -25.12 3.42
C TYR A 205 -10.74 -24.63 4.88
N TRP A 206 -11.82 -24.00 5.36
CA TRP A 206 -11.89 -23.40 6.69
C TRP A 206 -13.07 -23.96 7.49
N GLU A 207 -12.79 -24.46 8.70
CA GLU A 207 -13.84 -24.91 9.61
C GLU A 207 -14.45 -23.70 10.34
N ASN A 208 -15.76 -23.49 10.20
CA ASN A 208 -16.46 -22.29 10.71
C ASN A 208 -15.84 -20.98 10.16
N PRO A 209 -15.86 -20.76 8.84
CA PRO A 209 -15.10 -19.70 8.16
C PRO A 209 -15.41 -18.27 8.62
N ASP A 210 -16.57 -18.04 9.24
CA ASP A 210 -16.99 -16.72 9.71
C ASP A 210 -16.71 -16.49 11.20
N SER A 211 -16.13 -17.48 11.89
CA SER A 211 -15.84 -17.39 13.32
C SER A 211 -14.40 -16.99 13.59
N PHE A 212 -14.19 -15.94 14.38
CA PHE A 212 -12.84 -15.54 14.81
C PHE A 212 -12.25 -16.54 15.82
N LYS A 213 -11.40 -17.44 15.34
CA LYS A 213 -10.81 -18.52 16.12
C LYS A 213 -9.31 -18.61 15.85
N PRO A 214 -8.48 -17.81 16.53
CA PRO A 214 -7.03 -17.96 16.49
C PRO A 214 -6.63 -19.33 17.04
N ALA A 215 -6.54 -20.32 16.16
CA ALA A 215 -6.28 -21.70 16.52
C ALA A 215 -4.81 -21.84 16.94
N SER A 216 -4.63 -22.46 18.10
CA SER A 216 -3.37 -22.67 18.82
C SER A 216 -2.32 -23.45 18.05
#